data_AF-A0AAE0HJH4-F1
#
_entry.id   AF-A0AAE0HJH4-F1
#
_cell.length_a   1.000
_cell.length_b   1.000
_cell.length_c   1.000
_cell.angle_alpha   90.00
_cell.angle_beta   90.00
_cell.angle_gamma   90.00
#
_symmetry.space_group_name_H-M   'P 1'
#
loop_
_entity.id
_entity.type
_entity.pdbx_description
1 polymer ?
#
loop_
_entity_poly.entity_id
_entity_poly.type
_entity_poly.pdbx_seq_one_letter_code
_entity_poly.pdbx_strand_id
1 'polypeptide(L)'
;MPKDERERQILERLTVIQDKLLLLKRDRTKYIRTQDVMELQDQLVEQVRQVNEIRKGEHKGENRLDKVLESCLQLISLFFMTIGRTSEVPAAYALTSTIKRLLDHLTEASLFSPKDLTSISNTLGRLESILEQGDSAHSPYLVELLGHREALCKSMLASLRQQLDQLAEPLQVIYERLISVMRSMSLANTKSKFSTTEVQKLKSKLQEIDESMVNGKFVDADGKELQGSDAVSTLLGRCLLWSDIVLERKGVIPDSFKEKYDILINIRNDLEKLSITQAWSLRETDLYDFQRQLDKIDEARVDGNWLDQNGQPAELYVQRTLLYLIRRSYGYIYYLMNSSEPVSEALLPIYNQLQTLKRCLIEVKNNGGVSSVRELYPYSMKLNSIDNMRVDGKFMAGSDIPEGQGSVSELLAECFDLNYDLRLAAEELEESEDKSPAPQTAT
;
A
#
# COMPACT_ATOMS: atom_id res chain seq x y z
N MET A 1 10.82 -1.24 -30.29
CA MET A 1 12.19 -1.81 -30.20
C MET A 1 13.18 -0.66 -30.17
N PRO A 2 14.30 -0.76 -29.41
CA PRO A 2 15.37 0.24 -29.43
C PRO A 2 15.99 0.36 -30.83
N LYS A 3 16.29 1.59 -31.25
CA LYS A 3 16.93 1.82 -32.56
C LYS A 3 18.43 1.55 -32.51
N ASP A 4 19.09 1.94 -31.42
CA ASP A 4 20.53 1.72 -31.17
C ASP A 4 20.82 0.24 -30.92
N GLU A 5 21.83 -0.30 -31.59
CA GLU A 5 22.22 -1.72 -31.46
C GLU A 5 22.73 -2.05 -30.06
N ARG A 6 23.41 -1.12 -29.39
CA ARG A 6 23.90 -1.30 -28.02
C ARG A 6 22.73 -1.41 -27.05
N GLU A 7 21.69 -0.61 -27.23
CA GLU A 7 20.47 -0.73 -26.45
C GLU A 7 19.75 -2.07 -26.71
N ARG A 8 19.82 -2.64 -27.92
CA ARG A 8 19.24 -3.98 -28.17
C ARG A 8 19.97 -5.07 -27.39
N GLN A 9 21.30 -5.01 -27.32
CA GLN A 9 22.10 -5.94 -26.52
C GLN A 9 21.78 -5.83 -25.03
N ILE A 10 21.56 -4.61 -24.53
CA ILE A 10 21.11 -4.39 -23.14
C ILE A 10 19.72 -4.97 -22.92
N LEU A 11 18.79 -4.75 -23.86
CA LEU A 11 17.44 -5.32 -23.79
C LEU A 11 17.47 -6.86 -23.71
N GLU A 12 18.35 -7.53 -24.45
CA GLU A 12 18.51 -8.99 -24.37
C GLU A 12 18.97 -9.42 -22.97
N ARG A 13 19.96 -8.74 -22.40
CA ARG A 13 20.45 -9.02 -21.03
C ARG A 13 19.38 -8.76 -19.98
N LEU A 14 18.66 -7.64 -20.08
CA LEU A 14 17.55 -7.32 -19.19
C LEU A 14 16.43 -8.36 -19.27
N THR A 15 16.15 -8.90 -20.46
CA THR A 15 15.17 -9.97 -20.63
C THR A 15 15.59 -11.23 -19.88
N VAL A 16 16.87 -11.61 -19.95
CA VAL A 16 17.42 -12.74 -19.18
C VAL A 16 17.33 -12.49 -17.67
N ILE A 17 17.63 -11.28 -17.21
CA ILE A 17 17.51 -10.90 -15.79
C ILE A 17 16.05 -11.01 -15.34
N GLN A 18 15.11 -10.49 -16.13
CA GLN A 18 13.67 -10.59 -15.88
C GLN A 18 13.22 -12.04 -15.74
N ASP A 19 13.63 -12.92 -16.66
CA ASP A 19 13.27 -14.34 -16.63
C ASP A 19 13.79 -15.04 -15.36
N LYS A 20 15.03 -14.73 -14.94
CA LYS A 20 15.59 -15.25 -13.68
C LYS A 20 14.82 -14.75 -12.46
N LEU A 21 14.46 -13.46 -12.42
CA LEU A 21 13.64 -12.89 -11.34
C LEU A 21 12.26 -13.54 -11.27
N LEU A 22 11.61 -13.77 -12.43
CA LEU A 22 10.33 -14.45 -12.49
C LEU A 22 10.42 -15.93 -12.08
N LEU A 23 11.52 -16.62 -12.43
CA LEU A 23 11.79 -17.97 -11.97
C LEU A 23 11.92 -18.01 -10.44
N LEU A 24 12.74 -17.11 -9.87
CA LEU A 24 12.95 -17.00 -8.42
C LEU A 24 11.64 -16.70 -7.68
N LYS A 25 10.79 -15.81 -8.24
CA LYS A 25 9.47 -15.49 -7.69
C LYS A 25 8.55 -16.73 -7.62
N ARG A 26 8.61 -17.57 -8.65
CA ARG A 26 7.75 -18.76 -8.78
C ARG A 26 8.18 -19.90 -7.87
N ASP A 27 9.45 -19.97 -7.48
CA ASP A 27 9.93 -21.02 -6.59
C ASP A 27 9.41 -20.80 -5.16
N ARG A 28 8.45 -21.64 -4.76
CA ARG A 28 7.87 -21.68 -3.41
C ARG A 28 8.41 -22.81 -2.55
N THR A 29 9.39 -23.57 -3.04
CA THR A 29 9.94 -24.73 -2.31
C THR A 29 10.90 -24.32 -1.19
N LYS A 30 11.47 -23.11 -1.29
CA LYS A 30 12.43 -22.54 -0.35
C LYS A 30 12.15 -21.06 -0.12
N TYR A 31 12.66 -20.54 0.99
CA TYR A 31 12.71 -19.09 1.22
C TYR A 31 13.68 -18.44 0.23
N ILE A 32 13.43 -17.19 -0.12
CA ILE A 32 14.34 -16.42 -0.99
C ILE A 32 15.57 -16.02 -0.18
N ARG A 33 16.77 -16.35 -0.69
CA ARG A 33 18.03 -15.96 -0.05
C ARG A 33 18.47 -14.59 -0.52
N THR A 34 19.02 -13.79 0.39
CA THR A 34 19.59 -12.47 0.10
C THR A 34 20.61 -12.53 -1.04
N GLN A 35 21.51 -13.51 -1.03
CA GLN A 35 22.57 -13.65 -2.04
C GLN A 35 22.01 -13.80 -3.47
N ASP A 36 20.96 -14.60 -3.64
CA ASP A 36 20.35 -14.85 -4.96
C ASP A 36 19.74 -13.56 -5.54
N VAL A 37 19.20 -12.68 -4.67
CA VAL A 37 18.66 -11.37 -5.06
C VAL A 37 19.77 -10.38 -5.38
N MET A 38 20.83 -10.35 -4.56
CA MET A 38 21.97 -9.43 -4.75
C MET A 38 22.70 -9.67 -6.07
N GLU A 39 22.91 -10.93 -6.45
CA GLU A 39 23.55 -11.25 -7.74
C GLU A 39 22.77 -10.73 -8.95
N LEU A 40 21.43 -10.76 -8.88
CA LEU A 40 20.56 -10.22 -9.93
C LEU A 40 20.50 -8.69 -9.89
N GLN A 41 20.56 -8.10 -8.71
CA GLN A 41 20.61 -6.65 -8.54
C GLN A 41 21.91 -6.05 -9.11
N ASP A 42 23.06 -6.68 -8.87
CA ASP A 42 24.33 -6.25 -9.45
C ASP A 42 24.31 -6.30 -10.99
N GLN A 43 23.79 -7.39 -11.55
CA GLN A 43 23.58 -7.53 -12.99
C GLN A 43 22.67 -6.43 -13.56
N LEU A 44 21.58 -6.12 -12.85
CA LEU A 44 20.64 -5.07 -13.26
C LEU A 44 21.27 -3.68 -13.20
N VAL A 45 21.98 -3.37 -12.13
CA VAL A 45 22.67 -2.07 -11.96
C VAL A 45 23.68 -1.84 -13.08
N GLU A 46 24.42 -2.87 -13.48
CA GLU A 46 25.34 -2.76 -14.60
C GLU A 46 24.61 -2.43 -15.91
N GLN A 47 23.39 -2.95 -16.12
CA GLN A 47 22.59 -2.56 -17.29
C GLN A 47 22.08 -1.11 -17.18
N VAL A 48 21.65 -0.68 -16.00
CA VAL A 48 21.26 0.73 -15.76
C VAL A 48 22.41 1.69 -16.08
N ARG A 49 23.62 1.37 -15.62
CA ARG A 49 24.83 2.14 -15.91
C ARG A 49 25.05 2.28 -17.41
N GLN A 50 25.02 1.18 -18.15
CA GLN A 50 25.25 1.19 -19.60
C GLN A 50 24.18 2.00 -20.35
N VAL A 51 22.91 1.92 -19.95
CA VAL A 51 21.83 2.74 -20.54
C VAL A 51 22.10 4.22 -20.31
N ASN A 52 22.46 4.60 -19.09
CA ASN A 52 22.76 5.99 -18.74
C ASN A 52 23.97 6.52 -19.54
N GLU A 53 25.01 5.71 -19.73
CA GLU A 53 26.18 6.08 -20.54
C GLU A 53 25.89 6.23 -22.03
N ILE A 54 25.01 5.39 -22.58
CA ILE A 54 24.59 5.48 -23.99
C ILE A 54 23.74 6.72 -24.21
N ARG A 55 22.80 6.99 -23.28
CA ARG A 55 21.83 8.07 -23.42
C ARG A 55 22.38 9.44 -23.01
N LYS A 56 23.35 9.51 -22.09
CA LYS A 56 23.94 10.75 -21.57
C LYS A 56 22.89 11.80 -21.16
N GLY A 57 21.78 11.35 -20.56
CA GLY A 57 20.65 12.20 -20.18
C GLY A 57 19.64 12.51 -21.30
N GLU A 58 19.87 12.09 -22.55
CA GLU A 58 18.90 12.23 -23.64
C GLU A 58 17.84 11.11 -23.60
N HIS A 59 16.61 11.43 -23.24
CA HIS A 59 15.48 10.49 -23.27
C HIS A 59 14.58 10.75 -24.49
N LYS A 60 14.71 9.95 -25.56
CA LYS A 60 13.97 10.11 -26.83
C LYS A 60 12.58 9.44 -26.85
N GLY A 61 11.93 9.40 -25.69
CA GLY A 61 10.68 8.69 -25.46
C GLY A 61 10.84 7.23 -24.98
N GLU A 62 9.76 6.66 -24.49
CA GLU A 62 9.71 5.30 -23.94
C GLU A 62 9.69 4.24 -25.05
N ASN A 63 10.49 3.19 -24.88
CA ASN A 63 10.54 2.05 -25.78
C ASN A 63 10.54 0.70 -25.01
N ARG A 64 10.70 -0.41 -25.74
CA ARG A 64 10.64 -1.75 -25.14
C ARG A 64 11.72 -1.98 -24.07
N LEU A 65 12.92 -1.42 -24.23
CA LEU A 65 13.97 -1.49 -23.22
C LEU A 65 13.47 -0.88 -21.91
N ASP A 66 12.86 0.29 -21.97
CA ASP A 66 12.38 1.01 -20.78
C ASP A 66 11.32 0.20 -20.03
N LYS A 67 10.39 -0.43 -20.77
CA LYS A 67 9.37 -1.31 -20.17
C LYS A 67 9.96 -2.55 -19.48
N VAL A 68 10.98 -3.18 -20.09
CA VAL A 68 11.65 -4.35 -19.47
C VAL A 68 12.51 -3.91 -18.29
N LEU A 69 13.18 -2.76 -18.39
CA LEU A 69 13.97 -2.18 -17.31
C LEU A 69 13.09 -1.83 -16.10
N GLU A 70 11.99 -1.12 -16.32
CA GLU A 70 10.98 -0.80 -15.30
C GLU A 70 10.51 -2.08 -14.60
N SER A 71 10.20 -3.12 -15.37
CA SER A 71 9.79 -4.40 -14.82
C SER A 71 10.87 -5.07 -13.96
N CYS A 72 12.15 -5.00 -14.35
CA CYS A 72 13.24 -5.57 -13.57
C CYS A 72 13.43 -4.80 -12.26
N LEU A 73 13.38 -3.47 -12.32
CA LEU A 73 13.49 -2.60 -11.15
C LEU A 73 12.33 -2.83 -10.18
N GLN A 74 11.10 -2.97 -10.69
CA GLN A 74 9.92 -3.32 -9.89
C GLN A 74 10.10 -4.67 -9.17
N LEU A 75 10.53 -5.71 -9.89
CA LEU A 75 10.75 -7.04 -9.31
C LEU A 75 11.84 -7.01 -8.25
N ILE A 76 13.02 -6.42 -8.56
CA ILE A 76 14.11 -6.28 -7.60
C ILE A 76 13.66 -5.54 -6.35
N SER A 77 12.90 -4.46 -6.50
CA SER A 77 12.37 -3.70 -5.38
C SER A 77 11.49 -4.56 -4.46
N LEU A 78 10.56 -5.32 -5.02
CA LEU A 78 9.71 -6.23 -4.26
C LEU A 78 10.52 -7.39 -3.64
N PHE A 79 11.57 -7.88 -4.30
CA PHE A 79 12.47 -8.87 -3.72
C PHE A 79 13.22 -8.33 -2.51
N PHE A 80 13.72 -7.10 -2.57
CA PHE A 80 14.37 -6.44 -1.42
C PHE A 80 13.42 -6.35 -0.22
N MET A 81 12.14 -6.06 -0.46
CA MET A 81 11.13 -6.09 0.58
C MET A 81 10.93 -7.51 1.14
N THR A 82 10.79 -8.53 0.28
CA THR A 82 10.62 -9.94 0.70
C THR A 82 11.79 -10.52 1.48
N ILE A 83 13.02 -10.08 1.20
CA ILE A 83 14.19 -10.47 2.00
C ILE A 83 14.40 -9.57 3.23
N GLY A 84 13.46 -8.67 3.56
CA GLY A 84 13.51 -7.84 4.77
C GLY A 84 14.38 -6.58 4.67
N ARG A 85 14.94 -6.25 3.50
CA ARG A 85 15.82 -5.09 3.27
C ARG A 85 15.02 -3.86 2.81
N THR A 86 13.98 -3.51 3.56
CA THR A 86 12.98 -2.48 3.19
C THR A 86 13.50 -1.04 3.27
N SER A 87 14.59 -0.81 4.00
CA SER A 87 15.23 0.50 4.18
C SER A 87 16.34 0.80 3.18
N GLU A 88 16.47 -0.01 2.13
CA GLU A 88 17.51 0.18 1.11
C GLU A 88 16.97 0.78 -0.17
N VAL A 89 17.85 1.45 -0.92
CA VAL A 89 17.52 2.19 -2.14
C VAL A 89 16.73 1.33 -3.14
N PRO A 90 17.09 0.05 -3.43
CA PRO A 90 16.31 -0.77 -4.35
C PRO A 90 14.87 -1.01 -3.88
N ALA A 91 14.61 -1.13 -2.58
CA ALA A 91 13.27 -1.35 -2.03
C ALA A 91 12.34 -0.13 -2.22
N ALA A 92 12.89 1.07 -2.42
CA ALA A 92 12.12 2.29 -2.61
C ALA A 92 11.38 2.33 -3.97
N TYR A 93 11.89 1.63 -4.99
CA TYR A 93 11.45 1.80 -6.37
C TYR A 93 9.97 1.47 -6.62
N ALA A 94 9.52 0.29 -6.20
CA ALA A 94 8.16 -0.17 -6.44
C ALA A 94 7.13 0.76 -5.82
N LEU A 95 7.45 1.29 -4.63
CA LEU A 95 6.62 2.22 -3.91
C LEU A 95 6.57 3.59 -4.59
N THR A 96 7.72 4.13 -5.02
CA THR A 96 7.79 5.39 -5.77
C THR A 96 7.02 5.31 -7.09
N SER A 97 7.17 4.22 -7.85
CA SER A 97 6.45 4.01 -9.12
C SER A 97 4.93 3.94 -8.89
N THR A 98 4.50 3.25 -7.82
CA THR A 98 3.09 3.16 -7.44
C THR A 98 2.53 4.51 -6.98
N ILE A 99 3.30 5.30 -6.22
CA ILE A 99 2.93 6.67 -5.82
C ILE A 99 2.72 7.55 -7.06
N LYS A 100 3.62 7.47 -8.04
CA LYS A 100 3.48 8.22 -9.30
C LYS A 100 2.15 7.90 -9.99
N ARG A 101 1.82 6.61 -10.11
CA ARG A 101 0.54 6.16 -10.71
C ARG A 101 -0.68 6.65 -9.93
N LEU A 102 -0.62 6.58 -8.59
CA LEU A 102 -1.68 7.13 -7.74
C LEU A 102 -1.84 8.63 -7.97
N LEU A 103 -0.74 9.41 -8.00
CA LEU A 103 -0.79 10.85 -8.24
C LEU A 103 -1.37 11.18 -9.63
N ASP A 104 -0.97 10.47 -10.68
CA ASP A 104 -1.56 10.63 -12.03
C ASP A 104 -3.08 10.46 -11.97
N HIS A 105 -3.54 9.41 -11.29
CA HIS A 105 -4.97 9.11 -11.15
C HIS A 105 -5.73 10.13 -10.31
N LEU A 106 -5.11 10.65 -9.25
CA LEU A 106 -5.71 11.69 -8.41
C LEU A 106 -5.85 13.00 -9.21
N THR A 107 -4.83 13.36 -9.99
CA THR A 107 -4.85 14.50 -10.91
C THR A 107 -5.92 14.32 -11.97
N GLU A 108 -5.97 13.17 -12.66
CA GLU A 108 -6.93 12.87 -13.72
C GLU A 108 -8.39 12.94 -13.23
N ALA A 109 -8.68 12.35 -12.07
CA ALA A 109 -10.04 12.29 -11.56
C ALA A 109 -10.50 13.60 -10.90
N SER A 110 -9.54 14.38 -10.39
CA SER A 110 -9.74 15.41 -9.38
C SER A 110 -10.54 14.87 -8.18
N LEU A 111 -10.18 13.67 -7.70
CA LEU A 111 -10.85 12.96 -6.60
C LEU A 111 -9.86 12.58 -5.49
N PHE A 112 -9.39 13.57 -4.75
CA PHE A 112 -8.41 13.43 -3.67
C PHE A 112 -8.83 14.23 -2.45
N SER A 113 -8.40 13.81 -1.26
CA SER A 113 -8.63 14.47 0.03
C SER A 113 -7.30 14.82 0.71
N PRO A 114 -7.29 15.73 1.70
CA PRO A 114 -6.08 16.03 2.47
C PRO A 114 -5.40 14.78 3.05
N LYS A 115 -6.20 13.80 3.50
CA LYS A 115 -5.69 12.54 4.07
C LYS A 115 -4.91 11.70 3.07
N ASP A 116 -5.35 11.66 1.81
CA ASP A 116 -4.63 10.94 0.76
C ASP A 116 -3.26 11.58 0.53
N LEU A 117 -3.23 12.91 0.44
CA LEU A 117 -2.00 13.67 0.18
C LEU A 117 -1.02 13.57 1.37
N THR A 118 -1.52 13.59 2.61
CA THR A 118 -0.69 13.39 3.81
C THR A 118 -0.08 12.00 3.86
N SER A 119 -0.85 10.95 3.56
CA SER A 119 -0.30 9.59 3.50
C SER A 119 0.84 9.47 2.47
N ILE A 120 0.62 9.98 1.25
CA ILE A 120 1.64 9.96 0.19
C ILE A 120 2.87 10.79 0.60
N SER A 121 2.66 11.95 1.22
CA SER A 121 3.75 12.81 1.68
C SER A 121 4.64 12.15 2.73
N ASN A 122 4.05 11.48 3.71
CA ASN A 122 4.80 10.79 4.76
C ASN A 122 5.64 9.67 4.15
N THR A 123 5.07 8.93 3.19
CA THR A 123 5.79 7.89 2.47
C THR A 123 6.92 8.45 1.62
N LEU A 124 6.69 9.54 0.88
CA LEU A 124 7.76 10.21 0.11
C LEU A 124 8.89 10.73 1.01
N GLY A 125 8.56 11.27 2.20
CA GLY A 125 9.59 11.68 3.17
C GLY A 125 10.44 10.51 3.68
N ARG A 126 9.81 9.34 3.93
CA ARG A 126 10.56 8.12 4.27
C ARG A 126 11.47 7.66 3.13
N LEU A 127 10.97 7.73 1.89
CA LEU A 127 11.75 7.36 0.70
C LEU A 127 12.94 8.30 0.48
N GLU A 128 12.75 9.61 0.70
CA GLU A 128 13.83 10.60 0.69
C GLU A 128 14.92 10.24 1.69
N SER A 129 14.56 9.91 2.94
CA SER A 129 15.53 9.51 3.96
C SER A 129 16.31 8.25 3.56
N ILE A 130 15.68 7.29 2.86
CA ILE A 130 16.37 6.11 2.32
C ILE A 130 17.40 6.51 1.25
N LEU A 131 17.05 7.45 0.36
CA LEU A 131 17.97 7.94 -0.67
C LEU A 131 19.15 8.72 -0.06
N GLU A 132 18.90 9.60 0.91
CA GLU A 132 19.91 10.38 1.60
C GLU A 132 20.92 9.50 2.37
N GLN A 133 20.44 8.42 2.99
CA GLN A 133 21.29 7.45 3.70
C GLN A 133 22.04 6.51 2.75
N GLY A 134 21.48 6.27 1.55
CA GLY A 134 22.00 5.32 0.56
C GLY A 134 23.22 5.80 -0.24
N ASP A 135 23.62 7.07 -0.10
CA ASP A 135 24.62 7.75 -0.94
C ASP A 135 26.05 7.15 -0.85
N SER A 136 26.32 6.28 0.14
CA SER A 136 27.61 5.59 0.30
C SER A 136 27.59 4.08 0.01
N ALA A 137 26.41 3.44 0.01
CA ALA A 137 26.28 1.98 -0.01
C ALA A 137 25.71 1.41 -1.32
N HIS A 138 25.06 2.24 -2.15
CA HIS A 138 24.39 1.82 -3.36
C HIS A 138 24.90 2.54 -4.61
N SER A 139 24.63 1.95 -5.77
CA SER A 139 25.07 2.50 -7.06
C SER A 139 24.50 3.90 -7.29
N PRO A 140 25.35 4.90 -7.63
CA PRO A 140 24.92 6.29 -7.84
C PRO A 140 23.87 6.41 -8.95
N TYR A 141 23.92 5.53 -9.95
CA TYR A 141 22.96 5.51 -11.05
C TYR A 141 21.53 5.15 -10.61
N LEU A 142 21.39 4.31 -9.57
CA LEU A 142 20.07 3.93 -9.06
C LEU A 142 19.51 5.04 -8.16
N VAL A 143 20.37 5.65 -7.35
CA VAL A 143 20.03 6.80 -6.50
C VAL A 143 19.56 7.98 -7.37
N GLU A 144 20.31 8.33 -8.42
CA GLU A 144 19.94 9.39 -9.37
C GLU A 144 18.59 9.11 -10.04
N LEU A 145 18.39 7.88 -10.54
CA LEU A 145 17.16 7.46 -11.20
C LEU A 145 15.93 7.57 -10.27
N LEU A 146 16.09 7.16 -9.01
CA LEU A 146 15.03 7.26 -8.01
C LEU A 146 14.79 8.70 -7.56
N GLY A 147 15.84 9.48 -7.36
CA GLY A 147 15.76 10.88 -6.98
C GLY A 147 14.97 11.71 -8.00
N HIS A 148 15.20 11.49 -9.31
CA HIS A 148 14.39 12.13 -10.34
C HIS A 148 12.90 11.75 -10.28
N ARG A 149 12.58 10.48 -10.05
CA ARG A 149 11.18 10.02 -9.92
C ARG A 149 10.52 10.57 -8.65
N GLU A 150 11.24 10.59 -7.55
CA GLU A 150 10.75 11.12 -6.28
C GLU A 150 10.47 12.63 -6.38
N ALA A 151 11.39 13.39 -6.99
CA ALA A 151 11.20 14.82 -7.23
C ALA A 151 9.96 15.10 -8.09
N LEU A 152 9.72 14.27 -9.12
CA LEU A 152 8.49 14.34 -9.92
C LEU A 152 7.25 14.11 -9.04
N CYS A 153 7.22 13.05 -8.24
CA CYS A 153 6.12 12.76 -7.33
C CYS A 153 5.87 13.92 -6.34
N LYS A 154 6.93 14.52 -5.77
CA LYS A 154 6.84 15.69 -4.89
C LYS A 154 6.22 16.89 -5.60
N SER A 155 6.60 17.15 -6.85
CA SER A 155 6.04 18.26 -7.64
C SER A 155 4.54 18.06 -7.93
N MET A 156 4.14 16.83 -8.29
CA MET A 156 2.73 16.47 -8.52
C MET A 156 1.92 16.61 -7.23
N LEU A 157 2.45 16.12 -6.12
CA LEU A 157 1.84 16.25 -4.79
C LEU A 157 1.66 17.72 -4.39
N ALA A 158 2.68 18.57 -4.62
CA ALA A 158 2.60 19.99 -4.34
C ALA A 158 1.51 20.68 -5.17
N SER A 159 1.38 20.32 -6.45
CA SER A 159 0.31 20.84 -7.31
C SER A 159 -1.09 20.47 -6.78
N LEU A 160 -1.29 19.23 -6.35
CA LEU A 160 -2.57 18.79 -5.76
C LEU A 160 -2.87 19.49 -4.43
N ARG A 161 -1.85 19.71 -3.58
CA ARG A 161 -2.00 20.48 -2.32
C ARG A 161 -2.42 21.92 -2.59
N GLN A 162 -1.75 22.57 -3.53
CA GLN A 162 -2.08 23.95 -3.92
C GLN A 162 -3.54 24.10 -4.39
N GLN A 163 -4.11 23.07 -5.03
CA GLN A 163 -5.54 23.08 -5.40
C GLN A 163 -6.47 23.08 -4.18
N LEU A 164 -6.11 22.38 -3.09
CA LEU A 164 -6.90 22.40 -1.85
C LEU A 164 -6.73 23.71 -1.09
N ASP A 165 -5.53 24.27 -1.07
CA ASP A 165 -5.22 25.52 -0.37
C ASP A 165 -5.97 26.73 -0.96
N GLN A 166 -6.45 26.62 -2.21
CA GLN A 166 -7.31 27.62 -2.84
C GLN A 166 -8.75 27.61 -2.32
N LEU A 167 -9.17 26.58 -1.58
CA LEU A 167 -10.50 26.47 -1.01
C LEU A 167 -10.55 27.11 0.37
N ALA A 168 -11.58 27.91 0.64
CA ALA A 168 -11.86 28.39 1.98
C ALA A 168 -12.02 27.22 2.97
N GLU A 169 -11.59 27.40 4.22
CA GLU A 169 -11.58 26.34 5.24
C GLU A 169 -12.94 25.61 5.40
N PRO A 170 -14.11 26.29 5.45
CA PRO A 170 -15.40 25.60 5.49
C PRO A 170 -15.67 24.72 4.25
N LEU A 171 -15.18 25.14 3.08
CA LEU A 171 -15.34 24.39 1.84
C LEU A 171 -14.44 23.16 1.75
N GLN A 172 -13.28 23.17 2.42
CA GLN A 172 -12.43 21.98 2.47
C GLN A 172 -13.14 20.81 3.15
N VAL A 173 -13.92 21.09 4.21
CA VAL A 173 -14.72 20.08 4.92
C VAL A 173 -15.84 19.53 4.02
N ILE A 174 -16.54 20.40 3.29
CA ILE A 174 -17.58 20.00 2.33
C ILE A 174 -16.96 19.16 1.21
N TYR A 175 -15.84 19.62 0.65
CA TYR A 175 -15.11 18.93 -0.40
C TYR A 175 -14.69 17.52 0.05
N GLU A 176 -14.10 17.36 1.23
CA GLU A 176 -13.74 16.03 1.78
C GLU A 176 -14.99 15.13 1.92
N ARG A 177 -16.11 15.69 2.38
CA ARG A 177 -17.39 14.96 2.49
C ARG A 177 -17.89 14.49 1.12
N LEU A 178 -17.78 15.32 0.07
CA LEU A 178 -18.14 14.94 -1.31
C LEU A 178 -17.25 13.81 -1.84
N ILE A 179 -15.92 13.89 -1.62
CA ILE A 179 -14.98 12.83 -2.01
C ILE A 179 -15.32 11.50 -1.30
N SER A 180 -15.63 11.56 0.00
CA SER A 180 -16.02 10.39 0.78
C SER A 180 -17.31 9.74 0.26
N VAL A 181 -18.33 10.55 -0.05
CA VAL A 181 -19.59 10.06 -0.64
C VAL A 181 -19.35 9.43 -2.01
N MET A 182 -18.57 10.07 -2.89
CA MET A 182 -18.22 9.55 -4.22
C MET A 182 -17.53 8.18 -4.14
N ARG A 183 -16.57 8.02 -3.22
CA ARG A 183 -15.87 6.75 -2.99
C ARG A 183 -16.81 5.67 -2.47
N SER A 184 -17.67 6.02 -1.50
CA SER A 184 -18.65 5.09 -0.92
C SER A 184 -19.65 4.61 -1.98
N MET A 185 -20.09 5.51 -2.86
CA MET A 185 -21.00 5.19 -3.95
C MET A 185 -20.36 4.29 -5.01
N SER A 186 -19.10 4.54 -5.35
CA SER A 186 -18.34 3.70 -6.28
C SER A 186 -18.10 2.29 -5.70
N LEU A 187 -17.85 2.20 -4.39
CA LEU A 187 -17.80 0.91 -3.70
C LEU A 187 -19.15 0.19 -3.76
N ALA A 188 -20.24 0.86 -3.39
CA ALA A 188 -21.59 0.28 -3.43
C ALA A 188 -21.97 -0.24 -4.83
N ASN A 189 -21.57 0.48 -5.89
CA ASN A 189 -21.78 0.09 -7.28
C ASN A 189 -21.04 -1.21 -7.68
N THR A 190 -19.98 -1.58 -6.96
CA THR A 190 -19.14 -2.75 -7.28
C THR A 190 -19.29 -3.90 -6.27
N LYS A 191 -20.24 -3.80 -5.32
CA LYS A 191 -20.58 -4.90 -4.43
C LYS A 191 -21.30 -6.01 -5.22
N SER A 192 -21.10 -7.26 -4.80
CA SER A 192 -21.78 -8.42 -5.38
C SER A 192 -23.32 -8.33 -5.29
N LYS A 193 -23.82 -7.63 -4.27
CA LYS A 193 -25.24 -7.28 -4.12
C LYS A 193 -25.37 -5.77 -4.01
N PHE A 194 -25.95 -5.16 -5.03
CA PHE A 194 -26.23 -3.73 -5.05
C PHE A 194 -27.31 -3.37 -4.03
N SER A 195 -27.07 -2.31 -3.25
CA SER A 195 -28.01 -1.80 -2.26
C SER A 195 -28.55 -0.43 -2.68
N THR A 196 -29.76 -0.40 -3.22
CA THR A 196 -30.45 0.86 -3.58
C THR A 196 -30.58 1.76 -2.35
N THR A 197 -30.91 1.21 -1.19
CA THR A 197 -31.08 1.98 0.05
C THR A 197 -29.77 2.64 0.52
N GLU A 198 -28.62 1.97 0.35
CA GLU A 198 -27.31 2.55 0.66
C GLU A 198 -27.01 3.75 -0.24
N VAL A 199 -27.21 3.60 -1.56
CA VAL A 199 -26.97 4.68 -2.52
C VAL A 199 -27.97 5.83 -2.34
N GLN A 200 -29.24 5.55 -2.03
CA GLN A 200 -30.24 6.57 -1.75
C GLN A 200 -29.85 7.41 -0.52
N LYS A 201 -29.35 6.78 0.56
CA LYS A 201 -28.85 7.48 1.75
C LYS A 201 -27.65 8.38 1.43
N LEU A 202 -26.75 7.91 0.56
CA LEU A 202 -25.62 8.72 0.09
C LEU A 202 -26.09 9.91 -0.76
N LYS A 203 -27.08 9.70 -1.63
CA LYS A 203 -27.71 10.77 -2.42
C LYS A 203 -28.38 11.81 -1.54
N SER A 204 -29.12 11.43 -0.50
CA SER A 204 -29.73 12.38 0.44
C SER A 204 -28.69 13.28 1.12
N LYS A 205 -27.52 12.74 1.49
CA LYS A 205 -26.42 13.56 2.02
C LYS A 205 -25.88 14.58 1.02
N LEU A 206 -25.95 14.30 -0.28
CA LEU A 206 -25.56 15.25 -1.32
C LEU A 206 -26.64 16.34 -1.48
N GLN A 207 -27.92 15.96 -1.42
CA GLN A 207 -29.05 16.88 -1.48
C GLN A 207 -29.05 17.85 -0.29
N GLU A 208 -28.73 17.38 0.92
CA GLU A 208 -28.52 18.25 2.10
C GLU A 208 -27.43 19.32 1.86
N ILE A 209 -26.34 18.96 1.17
CA ILE A 209 -25.28 19.91 0.82
C ILE A 209 -25.78 20.87 -0.27
N ASP A 210 -26.54 20.38 -1.24
CA ASP A 210 -27.12 21.18 -2.32
C ASP A 210 -28.10 22.24 -1.78
N GLU A 211 -28.97 21.86 -0.85
CA GLU A 211 -29.92 22.73 -0.16
C GLU A 211 -29.23 23.81 0.70
N SER A 212 -27.98 23.59 1.11
CA SER A 212 -27.20 24.59 1.86
C SER A 212 -26.66 25.72 0.99
N MET A 213 -26.66 25.56 -0.34
CA MET A 213 -26.19 26.60 -1.26
C MET A 213 -27.23 27.71 -1.46
N VAL A 214 -26.76 28.93 -1.62
CA VAL A 214 -27.58 30.10 -1.96
C VAL A 214 -27.30 30.49 -3.40
N ASN A 215 -28.32 30.45 -4.27
CA ASN A 215 -28.18 30.73 -5.71
C ASN A 215 -27.08 29.90 -6.40
N GLY A 216 -26.91 28.63 -5.98
CA GLY A 216 -25.89 27.72 -6.52
C GLY A 216 -24.46 27.97 -6.03
N LYS A 217 -24.29 28.85 -5.04
CA LYS A 217 -23.01 29.22 -4.43
C LYS A 217 -22.98 28.88 -2.95
N PHE A 218 -21.80 28.55 -2.44
CA PHE A 218 -21.54 28.49 -1.02
C PHE A 218 -21.15 29.87 -0.50
N VAL A 219 -21.83 30.31 0.55
CA VAL A 219 -21.66 31.65 1.14
C VAL A 219 -21.29 31.55 2.62
N ASP A 220 -20.64 32.59 3.15
CA ASP A 220 -20.39 32.74 4.58
C ASP A 220 -21.63 33.27 5.34
N ALA A 221 -21.48 33.53 6.64
CA ALA A 221 -22.55 34.04 7.50
C ALA A 221 -23.09 35.41 7.06
N ASP A 222 -22.29 36.20 6.34
CA ASP A 222 -22.65 37.52 5.83
C ASP A 222 -23.24 37.44 4.40
N GLY A 223 -23.41 36.23 3.85
CA GLY A 223 -23.94 36.00 2.51
C GLY A 223 -22.93 36.24 1.39
N LYS A 224 -21.64 36.37 1.71
CA LYS A 224 -20.57 36.54 0.72
C LYS A 224 -20.08 35.19 0.21
N GLU A 225 -19.86 35.08 -1.10
CA GLU A 225 -19.35 33.87 -1.72
C GLU A 225 -17.99 33.44 -1.15
N LEU A 226 -17.89 32.16 -0.78
CA LEU A 226 -16.66 31.53 -0.31
C LEU A 226 -15.72 31.25 -1.48
N GLN A 227 -14.43 31.49 -1.26
CA GLN A 227 -13.39 31.18 -2.25
C GLN A 227 -13.37 29.68 -2.57
N GLY A 228 -13.49 29.34 -3.86
CA GLY A 228 -13.56 27.95 -4.33
C GLY A 228 -14.99 27.39 -4.46
N SER A 229 -16.02 28.21 -4.22
CA SER A 229 -17.43 27.80 -4.32
C SER A 229 -17.76 27.10 -5.66
N ASP A 230 -17.31 27.65 -6.79
CA ASP A 230 -17.56 27.05 -8.12
C ASP A 230 -16.98 25.64 -8.28
N ALA A 231 -15.77 25.43 -7.77
CA ALA A 231 -15.11 24.12 -7.86
C ALA A 231 -15.88 23.07 -7.04
N VAL A 232 -16.30 23.42 -5.83
CA VAL A 232 -17.05 22.53 -4.94
C VAL A 232 -18.48 22.28 -5.45
N SER A 233 -19.15 23.32 -5.96
CA SER A 233 -20.49 23.21 -6.58
C SER A 233 -20.45 22.30 -7.83
N THR A 234 -19.42 22.45 -8.66
CA THR A 234 -19.19 21.55 -9.81
C THR A 234 -18.97 20.10 -9.36
N LEU A 235 -18.18 19.88 -8.31
CA LEU A 235 -17.99 18.54 -7.74
C LEU A 235 -19.30 17.95 -7.19
N LEU A 236 -20.09 18.74 -6.48
CA LEU A 236 -21.39 18.33 -5.97
C LEU A 236 -22.32 17.90 -7.11
N GLY A 237 -22.41 18.70 -8.18
CA GLY A 237 -23.17 18.34 -9.38
C GLY A 237 -22.68 17.01 -10.00
N ARG A 238 -21.37 16.79 -10.08
CA ARG A 238 -20.79 15.50 -10.53
C ARG A 238 -21.17 14.33 -9.61
N CYS A 239 -21.23 14.54 -8.29
CA CYS A 239 -21.67 13.54 -7.31
C CYS A 239 -23.15 13.20 -7.47
N LEU A 240 -24.02 14.21 -7.62
CA LEU A 240 -25.46 14.02 -7.82
C LEU A 240 -25.76 13.26 -9.11
N LEU A 241 -25.16 13.69 -10.23
CA LEU A 241 -25.28 12.98 -11.50
C LEU A 241 -24.80 11.53 -11.41
N TRP A 242 -23.67 11.30 -10.72
CA TRP A 242 -23.17 9.94 -10.51
C TRP A 242 -24.16 9.07 -9.72
N SER A 243 -24.82 9.66 -8.72
CA SER A 243 -25.81 8.94 -7.91
C SER A 243 -27.00 8.46 -8.72
N ASP A 244 -27.47 9.28 -9.67
CA ASP A 244 -28.56 8.92 -10.57
C ASP A 244 -28.17 7.78 -11.50
N ILE A 245 -27.00 7.90 -12.13
CA ILE A 245 -26.47 6.85 -13.02
C ILE A 245 -26.29 5.53 -12.25
N VAL A 246 -25.74 5.56 -11.03
CA VAL A 246 -25.53 4.36 -10.23
C VAL A 246 -26.86 3.72 -9.80
N LEU A 247 -27.87 4.51 -9.46
CA LEU A 247 -29.22 4.01 -9.12
C LEU A 247 -29.94 3.41 -10.33
N GLU A 248 -29.68 3.93 -11.53
CA GLU A 248 -30.20 3.38 -12.79
C GLU A 248 -29.51 2.05 -13.14
N ARG A 249 -28.17 2.04 -13.13
CA ARG A 249 -27.35 0.93 -13.63
C ARG A 249 -27.18 -0.22 -12.63
N LYS A 250 -27.23 0.06 -11.32
CA LYS A 250 -27.25 -0.93 -10.23
C LYS A 250 -26.14 -1.99 -10.32
N GLY A 251 -24.93 -1.57 -10.69
CA GLY A 251 -23.77 -2.46 -10.83
C GLY A 251 -23.72 -3.29 -12.12
N VAL A 252 -24.67 -3.11 -13.04
CA VAL A 252 -24.72 -3.88 -14.29
C VAL A 252 -23.74 -3.28 -15.31
N ILE A 253 -22.74 -4.07 -15.68
CA ILE A 253 -21.73 -3.72 -16.68
C ILE A 253 -22.10 -4.34 -18.04
N PRO A 254 -22.07 -3.56 -19.14
CA PRO A 254 -22.31 -4.09 -20.49
C PRO A 254 -21.32 -5.20 -20.88
N ASP A 255 -21.79 -6.18 -21.66
CA ASP A 255 -20.99 -7.32 -22.10
C ASP A 255 -19.68 -6.92 -22.80
N SER A 256 -19.71 -5.82 -23.56
CA SER A 256 -18.55 -5.28 -24.29
C SER A 256 -17.36 -4.89 -23.39
N PHE A 257 -17.60 -4.61 -22.10
CA PHE A 257 -16.58 -4.28 -21.12
C PHE A 257 -16.49 -5.27 -19.96
N LYS A 258 -17.30 -6.32 -20.00
CA LYS A 258 -17.43 -7.30 -18.90
C LYS A 258 -16.11 -7.99 -18.58
N GLU A 259 -15.35 -8.41 -19.59
CA GLU A 259 -14.05 -9.05 -19.40
C GLU A 259 -13.06 -8.15 -18.62
N LYS A 260 -12.94 -6.87 -19.02
CA LYS A 260 -12.06 -5.90 -18.33
C LYS A 260 -12.52 -5.65 -16.91
N TYR A 261 -13.83 -5.49 -16.71
CA TYR A 261 -14.42 -5.32 -15.40
C TYR A 261 -14.15 -6.53 -14.49
N ASP A 262 -14.35 -7.75 -15.00
CA ASP A 262 -14.18 -8.98 -14.23
C ASP A 262 -12.72 -9.18 -13.78
N ILE A 263 -11.75 -8.85 -14.63
CA ILE A 263 -10.33 -8.85 -14.23
C ILE A 263 -10.10 -7.83 -13.10
N LEU A 264 -10.54 -6.58 -13.28
CA LEU A 264 -10.29 -5.50 -12.31
C LEU A 264 -11.00 -5.72 -10.96
N ILE A 265 -12.24 -6.21 -10.98
CA ILE A 265 -12.98 -6.48 -9.74
C ILE A 265 -12.35 -7.63 -8.97
N ASN A 266 -11.86 -8.67 -9.66
CA ASN A 266 -11.17 -9.79 -9.03
C ASN A 266 -9.85 -9.35 -8.40
N ILE A 267 -9.03 -8.59 -9.14
CA ILE A 267 -7.80 -7.99 -8.60
C ILE A 267 -8.10 -7.18 -7.33
N ARG A 268 -9.12 -6.30 -7.38
CA ARG A 268 -9.51 -5.49 -6.22
C ARG A 268 -9.90 -6.36 -5.03
N ASN A 269 -10.74 -7.37 -5.25
CA ASN A 269 -11.24 -8.24 -4.17
C ASN A 269 -10.12 -9.10 -3.56
N ASP A 270 -9.22 -9.62 -4.38
CA ASP A 270 -8.07 -10.39 -3.91
C ASP A 270 -7.13 -9.53 -3.07
N LEU A 271 -6.81 -8.32 -3.54
CA LEU A 271 -6.00 -7.35 -2.80
C LEU A 271 -6.69 -6.88 -1.51
N GLU A 272 -8.01 -6.66 -1.54
CA GLU A 272 -8.79 -6.31 -0.33
C GLU A 272 -8.71 -7.43 0.70
N LYS A 273 -8.89 -8.69 0.28
CA LYS A 273 -8.75 -9.84 1.16
C LYS A 273 -7.35 -9.89 1.76
N LEU A 274 -6.30 -9.76 0.96
CA LEU A 274 -4.91 -9.72 1.42
C LEU A 274 -4.63 -8.55 2.39
N SER A 275 -5.30 -7.41 2.23
CA SER A 275 -5.14 -6.26 3.13
C SER A 275 -5.77 -6.47 4.50
N ILE A 276 -6.81 -7.30 4.58
CA ILE A 276 -7.54 -7.58 5.82
C ILE A 276 -6.95 -8.80 6.53
N THR A 277 -6.78 -9.90 5.79
CA THR A 277 -6.09 -11.08 6.29
C THR A 277 -4.63 -10.82 6.03
N GLN A 278 -3.83 -10.43 7.03
CA GLN A 278 -2.37 -10.45 6.90
C GLN A 278 -1.99 -11.84 6.42
N ALA A 279 -1.79 -12.02 5.12
CA ALA A 279 -1.72 -13.35 4.53
C ALA A 279 -0.32 -13.87 4.78
N TRP A 280 -0.23 -14.90 5.62
CA TRP A 280 1.04 -15.42 6.17
C TRP A 280 1.96 -15.97 5.07
N SER A 281 1.44 -16.18 3.87
CA SER A 281 2.13 -16.71 2.68
C SER A 281 2.34 -15.69 1.56
N LEU A 282 1.89 -14.44 1.73
CA LEU A 282 2.09 -13.41 0.71
C LEU A 282 3.57 -13.02 0.71
N ARG A 283 4.22 -13.16 -0.45
CA ARG A 283 5.49 -12.47 -0.69
C ARG A 283 5.16 -11.13 -1.34
N GLU A 284 5.88 -10.07 -1.02
CA GLU A 284 5.72 -8.77 -1.67
C GLU A 284 5.88 -8.89 -3.18
N THR A 285 6.74 -9.80 -3.64
CA THR A 285 6.87 -10.13 -5.07
C THR A 285 5.57 -10.54 -5.75
N ASP A 286 4.58 -11.09 -5.03
CA ASP A 286 3.26 -11.41 -5.60
C ASP A 286 2.46 -10.19 -6.05
N LEU A 287 2.73 -9.03 -5.47
CA LEU A 287 2.12 -7.77 -5.89
C LEU A 287 2.48 -7.43 -7.35
N TYR A 288 3.60 -7.95 -7.86
CA TYR A 288 4.03 -7.76 -9.24
C TYR A 288 3.00 -8.24 -10.27
N ASP A 289 2.36 -9.39 -10.03
CA ASP A 289 1.40 -9.94 -11.01
C ASP A 289 0.12 -9.12 -11.06
N PHE A 290 -0.31 -8.57 -9.91
CA PHE A 290 -1.42 -7.62 -9.84
C PHE A 290 -1.06 -6.31 -10.53
N GLN A 291 0.11 -5.72 -10.22
CA GLN A 291 0.60 -4.50 -10.84
C GLN A 291 0.66 -4.63 -12.36
N ARG A 292 1.26 -5.70 -12.89
CA ARG A 292 1.39 -5.92 -14.33
C ARG A 292 0.04 -6.02 -15.04
N GLN A 293 -0.95 -6.67 -14.41
CA GLN A 293 -2.30 -6.74 -14.99
C GLN A 293 -3.01 -5.39 -14.97
N LEU A 294 -2.84 -4.62 -13.89
CA LEU A 294 -3.36 -3.25 -13.80
C LEU A 294 -2.72 -2.35 -14.84
N ASP A 295 -1.38 -2.33 -14.93
CA ASP A 295 -0.63 -1.54 -15.90
C ASP A 295 -1.06 -1.88 -17.33
N LYS A 296 -1.21 -3.17 -17.65
CA LYS A 296 -1.67 -3.61 -18.98
C LYS A 296 -3.05 -3.04 -19.32
N ILE A 297 -3.99 -3.03 -18.37
CA ILE A 297 -5.33 -2.50 -18.60
C ILE A 297 -5.30 -0.98 -18.67
N ASP A 298 -4.53 -0.33 -17.79
CA ASP A 298 -4.47 1.12 -17.68
C ASP A 298 -3.76 1.77 -18.87
N GLU A 299 -2.68 1.16 -19.37
CA GLU A 299 -1.94 1.58 -20.57
C GLU A 299 -2.70 1.29 -21.87
N ALA A 300 -3.71 0.41 -21.85
CA ALA A 300 -4.55 0.14 -23.02
C ALA A 300 -5.56 1.26 -23.32
N ARG A 301 -5.58 2.32 -22.50
CA ARG A 301 -6.44 3.48 -22.72
C ARG A 301 -6.00 4.28 -23.95
N VAL A 302 -6.99 4.76 -24.70
CA VAL A 302 -6.83 5.74 -25.79
C VAL A 302 -7.50 7.03 -25.31
N ASP A 303 -6.72 8.12 -25.23
CA ASP A 303 -7.19 9.43 -24.75
C ASP A 303 -7.93 9.37 -23.41
N GLY A 304 -7.43 8.55 -22.48
CA GLY A 304 -8.00 8.39 -21.13
C GLY A 304 -9.23 7.49 -21.05
N ASN A 305 -9.59 6.77 -22.13
CA ASN A 305 -10.74 5.87 -22.15
C ASN A 305 -10.42 4.48 -22.74
N TRP A 306 -11.29 3.49 -22.53
CA TRP A 306 -11.17 2.16 -23.16
C TRP A 306 -12.11 2.05 -24.34
N LEU A 307 -11.64 1.40 -25.40
CA LEU A 307 -12.45 1.07 -26.56
C LEU A 307 -12.99 -0.36 -26.43
N ASP A 308 -14.22 -0.56 -26.88
CA ASP A 308 -14.80 -1.89 -27.05
C ASP A 308 -14.25 -2.60 -28.31
N GLN A 309 -14.80 -3.77 -28.61
CA GLN A 309 -14.41 -4.56 -29.80
C GLN A 309 -14.70 -3.86 -31.14
N ASN A 310 -15.63 -2.89 -31.15
CA ASN A 310 -16.00 -2.10 -32.31
C ASN A 310 -15.24 -0.75 -32.38
N GLY A 311 -14.34 -0.47 -31.44
CA GLY A 311 -13.62 0.80 -31.35
C GLY A 311 -14.43 1.93 -30.70
N GLN A 312 -15.56 1.63 -30.05
CA GLN A 312 -16.38 2.63 -29.36
C GLN A 312 -15.88 2.88 -27.94
N PRO A 313 -15.78 4.16 -27.50
CA PRO A 313 -15.31 4.47 -26.16
C PRO A 313 -16.33 4.05 -25.10
N ALA A 314 -15.83 3.63 -23.94
CA ALA A 314 -16.66 3.32 -22.80
C ALA A 314 -17.46 4.56 -22.38
N GLU A 315 -18.77 4.39 -22.20
CA GLU A 315 -19.63 5.44 -21.67
C GLU A 315 -19.20 5.82 -20.23
N LEU A 316 -19.63 6.99 -19.77
CA LEU A 316 -19.24 7.57 -18.48
C LEU A 316 -19.36 6.59 -17.31
N TYR A 317 -20.44 5.79 -17.27
CA TYR A 317 -20.67 4.79 -16.23
C TYR A 317 -19.57 3.73 -16.17
N VAL A 318 -19.27 3.14 -17.33
CA VAL A 318 -18.27 2.09 -17.44
C VAL A 318 -16.89 2.66 -17.18
N GLN A 319 -16.53 3.77 -17.84
CA GLN A 319 -15.22 4.41 -17.68
C GLN A 319 -14.93 4.73 -16.21
N ARG A 320 -15.86 5.38 -15.50
CA ARG A 320 -15.68 5.71 -14.08
C ARG A 320 -15.57 4.48 -13.19
N THR A 321 -16.34 3.43 -13.48
CA THR A 321 -16.30 2.18 -12.72
C THR A 321 -14.96 1.46 -12.88
N LEU A 322 -14.44 1.35 -14.11
CA LEU A 322 -13.13 0.73 -14.37
C LEU A 322 -12.00 1.55 -13.72
N LEU A 323 -12.01 2.88 -13.88
CA LEU A 323 -11.02 3.74 -13.23
C LEU A 323 -11.08 3.66 -11.69
N TYR A 324 -12.27 3.54 -11.09
CA TYR A 324 -12.41 3.33 -9.66
C TYR A 324 -11.71 2.03 -9.21
N LEU A 325 -11.93 0.92 -9.93
CA LEU A 325 -11.33 -0.36 -9.59
C LEU A 325 -9.81 -0.34 -9.72
N ILE A 326 -9.28 0.30 -10.77
CA ILE A 326 -7.83 0.49 -10.96
C ILE A 326 -7.24 1.28 -9.79
N ARG A 327 -7.80 2.46 -9.49
CA ARG A 327 -7.33 3.31 -8.39
C ARG A 327 -7.38 2.59 -7.05
N ARG A 328 -8.48 1.87 -6.79
CA ARG A 328 -8.64 1.14 -5.54
C ARG A 328 -7.61 0.01 -5.43
N SER A 329 -7.31 -0.68 -6.53
CA SER A 329 -6.32 -1.75 -6.57
C SER A 329 -4.89 -1.23 -6.35
N TYR A 330 -4.48 -0.14 -7.02
CA TYR A 330 -3.20 0.51 -6.71
C TYR A 330 -3.14 1.01 -5.27
N GLY A 331 -4.26 1.50 -4.73
CA GLY A 331 -4.37 1.91 -3.32
C GLY A 331 -4.10 0.74 -2.36
N TYR A 332 -4.62 -0.46 -2.64
CA TYR A 332 -4.31 -1.65 -1.84
C TYR A 332 -2.86 -2.11 -2.02
N ILE A 333 -2.32 -2.07 -3.22
CA ILE A 333 -0.91 -2.41 -3.47
C ILE A 333 0.01 -1.46 -2.68
N TYR A 334 -0.26 -0.16 -2.73
CA TYR A 334 0.44 0.86 -1.93
C TYR A 334 0.33 0.58 -0.43
N TYR A 335 -0.86 0.24 0.06
CA TYR A 335 -1.07 -0.13 1.47
C TYR A 335 -0.27 -1.37 1.87
N LEU A 336 -0.32 -2.43 1.06
CA LEU A 336 0.38 -3.69 1.31
C LEU A 336 1.91 -3.50 1.32
N MET A 337 2.46 -2.73 0.38
CA MET A 337 3.89 -2.41 0.38
C MET A 337 4.31 -1.59 1.61
N ASN A 338 3.51 -0.61 2.04
CA ASN A 338 3.80 0.15 3.27
C ASN A 338 3.64 -0.69 4.55
N SER A 339 2.90 -1.80 4.48
CA SER A 339 2.70 -2.72 5.60
C SER A 339 3.74 -3.85 5.62
N SER A 340 4.74 -3.82 4.73
CA SER A 340 5.82 -4.81 4.68
C SER A 340 6.77 -4.58 5.86
N GLU A 341 6.97 -5.64 6.64
CA GLU A 341 7.86 -5.64 7.80
C GLU A 341 9.32 -5.86 7.33
N PRO A 342 10.32 -5.27 8.01
CA PRO A 342 11.74 -5.48 7.71
C PRO A 342 12.24 -6.86 8.19
N VAL A 343 11.51 -7.92 7.88
CA VAL A 343 11.75 -9.29 8.33
C VAL A 343 11.76 -10.21 7.13
N SER A 344 12.87 -10.91 6.92
CA SER A 344 12.99 -11.87 5.83
C SER A 344 11.99 -13.02 5.96
N GLU A 345 11.61 -13.61 4.82
CA GLU A 345 10.72 -14.77 4.76
C GLU A 345 11.13 -15.91 5.71
N ALA A 346 12.43 -16.13 5.91
CA ALA A 346 12.95 -17.17 6.79
C ALA A 346 12.60 -16.94 8.27
N LEU A 347 12.41 -15.69 8.71
CA LEU A 347 12.08 -15.34 10.10
C LEU A 347 10.58 -15.12 10.33
N LEU A 348 9.77 -14.99 9.28
CA LEU A 348 8.31 -14.78 9.40
C LEU A 348 7.63 -15.80 10.33
N PRO A 349 7.95 -17.12 10.31
CA PRO A 349 7.32 -18.06 11.24
C PRO A 349 7.55 -17.75 12.72
N ILE A 350 8.72 -17.20 13.05
CA ILE A 350 9.09 -16.81 14.42
C ILE A 350 8.43 -15.49 14.76
N TYR A 351 8.56 -14.51 13.87
CA TYR A 351 7.99 -13.18 14.03
C TYR A 351 6.47 -13.22 14.25
N ASN A 352 5.73 -14.02 13.46
CA ASN A 352 4.28 -14.17 13.59
C ASN A 352 3.86 -14.84 14.91
N GLN A 353 4.65 -15.80 15.40
CA GLN A 353 4.41 -16.41 16.70
C GLN A 353 4.56 -15.38 17.83
N LEU A 354 5.58 -14.53 17.76
CA LEU A 354 5.81 -13.47 18.73
C LEU A 354 4.73 -12.38 18.65
N GLN A 355 4.30 -11.97 17.46
CA GLN A 355 3.20 -11.01 17.32
C GLN A 355 1.90 -11.54 17.94
N THR A 356 1.60 -12.82 17.70
CA THR A 356 0.42 -13.48 18.31
C THR A 356 0.55 -13.48 19.83
N LEU A 357 1.73 -13.85 20.33
CA LEU A 357 2.00 -13.91 21.77
C LEU A 357 1.89 -12.53 22.44
N LYS A 358 2.45 -11.48 21.82
CA LYS A 358 2.32 -10.09 22.26
C LYS A 358 0.85 -9.68 22.38
N ARG A 359 0.03 -9.98 21.36
CA ARG A 359 -1.42 -9.66 21.39
C ARG A 359 -2.11 -10.36 22.56
N CYS A 360 -1.86 -11.65 22.75
CA CYS A 360 -2.44 -12.39 23.88
C CYS A 360 -2.01 -11.81 25.24
N LEU A 361 -0.71 -11.48 25.42
CA LEU A 361 -0.21 -10.87 26.66
C LEU A 361 -0.83 -9.49 26.92
N ILE A 362 -1.00 -8.66 25.88
CA ILE A 362 -1.68 -7.37 25.99
C ILE A 362 -3.15 -7.56 26.36
N GLU A 363 -3.86 -8.52 25.77
CA GLU A 363 -5.25 -8.83 26.12
C GLU A 363 -5.38 -9.29 27.58
N VAL A 364 -4.47 -10.13 28.06
CA VAL A 364 -4.41 -10.52 29.49
C VAL A 364 -4.23 -9.29 30.37
N LYS A 365 -3.27 -8.40 30.04
CA LYS A 365 -3.05 -7.15 30.78
C LYS A 365 -4.28 -6.25 30.80
N ASN A 366 -4.95 -6.09 29.66
CA ASN A 366 -6.14 -5.25 29.54
C ASN A 366 -7.35 -5.82 30.27
N ASN A 367 -7.41 -7.14 30.45
CA ASN A 367 -8.49 -7.84 31.18
C ASN A 367 -8.22 -7.96 32.69
N GLY A 368 -7.27 -7.19 33.24
CA GLY A 368 -6.98 -7.15 34.67
C GLY A 368 -5.86 -8.08 35.13
N GLY A 369 -5.11 -8.68 34.20
CA GLY A 369 -3.98 -9.56 34.52
C GLY A 369 -4.40 -11.01 34.76
N VAL A 370 -3.60 -11.74 35.54
CA VAL A 370 -3.86 -13.13 35.94
C VAL A 370 -4.05 -13.22 37.45
N SER A 371 -4.79 -14.23 37.91
CA SER A 371 -5.01 -14.44 39.36
C SER A 371 -3.87 -15.19 40.03
N SER A 372 -3.06 -15.92 39.26
CA SER A 372 -1.87 -16.59 39.78
C SER A 372 -0.72 -16.63 38.78
N VAL A 373 0.51 -16.68 39.28
CA VAL A 373 1.72 -16.77 38.43
C VAL A 373 1.71 -18.00 37.52
N ARG A 374 1.04 -19.08 37.94
CA ARG A 374 0.94 -20.34 37.18
C ARG A 374 0.23 -20.18 35.85
N GLU A 375 -0.71 -19.24 35.75
CA GLU A 375 -1.43 -18.94 34.50
C GLU A 375 -0.51 -18.37 33.42
N LEU A 376 0.65 -17.81 33.80
CA LEU A 376 1.66 -17.30 32.88
C LEU A 376 2.65 -18.36 32.37
N TYR A 377 2.58 -19.59 32.89
CA TYR A 377 3.52 -20.65 32.49
C TYR A 377 3.46 -21.02 31.01
N PRO A 378 2.28 -21.11 30.35
CA PRO A 378 2.20 -21.38 28.91
C PRO A 378 2.93 -20.30 28.09
N TYR A 379 2.78 -19.02 28.46
CA TYR A 379 3.44 -17.90 27.81
C TYR A 379 4.96 -17.96 28.02
N SER A 380 5.40 -18.15 29.26
CA SER A 380 6.81 -18.27 29.63
C SER A 380 7.50 -19.43 28.92
N MET A 381 6.84 -20.60 28.86
CA MET A 381 7.34 -21.76 28.13
C MET A 381 7.47 -21.51 26.64
N LYS A 382 6.48 -20.82 26.04
CA LYS A 382 6.53 -20.48 24.62
C LYS A 382 7.65 -19.48 24.31
N LEU A 383 7.85 -18.46 25.14
CA LEU A 383 8.94 -17.49 25.00
C LEU A 383 10.30 -18.17 25.06
N ASN A 384 10.54 -18.97 26.10
CA ASN A 384 11.79 -19.72 26.25
C ASN A 384 12.01 -20.71 25.09
N SER A 385 10.94 -21.36 24.62
CA SER A 385 11.03 -22.25 23.45
C SER A 385 11.46 -21.51 22.19
N ILE A 386 11.00 -20.27 21.98
CA ILE A 386 11.43 -19.45 20.83
C ILE A 386 12.87 -18.98 21.05
N ASP A 387 13.21 -18.51 22.25
CA ASP A 387 14.55 -18.03 22.58
C ASP A 387 15.63 -19.11 22.36
N ASN A 388 15.31 -20.35 22.76
CA ASN A 388 16.18 -21.51 22.55
C ASN A 388 16.40 -21.90 21.08
N MET A 389 15.66 -21.31 20.12
CA MET A 389 15.93 -21.50 18.69
C MET A 389 17.15 -20.70 18.22
N ARG A 390 17.66 -19.75 19.04
CA ARG A 390 18.82 -18.96 18.71
C ARG A 390 20.11 -19.77 18.86
N VAL A 391 21.05 -19.54 17.94
CA VAL A 391 22.43 -20.04 17.99
C VAL A 391 23.35 -18.83 18.08
N ASP A 392 24.20 -18.78 19.10
CA ASP A 392 25.06 -17.62 19.39
C ASP A 392 24.29 -16.28 19.43
N GLY A 393 23.08 -16.32 20.00
CA GLY A 393 22.19 -15.16 20.14
C GLY A 393 21.43 -14.77 18.87
N LYS A 394 21.52 -15.54 17.77
CA LYS A 394 20.91 -15.21 16.47
C LYS A 394 19.97 -16.32 16.00
N PHE A 395 18.90 -15.95 15.30
CA PHE A 395 18.04 -16.91 14.60
C PHE A 395 18.67 -17.29 13.26
N MET A 396 19.04 -18.56 13.09
CA MET A 396 19.74 -19.05 11.89
C MET A 396 18.77 -19.72 10.90
N ALA A 397 19.02 -19.56 9.60
CA ALA A 397 18.37 -20.35 8.55
C ALA A 397 19.42 -21.14 7.78
N GLY A 398 19.59 -22.42 8.13
CA GLY A 398 20.73 -23.20 7.65
C GLY A 398 22.05 -22.62 8.17
N SER A 399 22.95 -22.24 7.27
CA SER A 399 24.21 -21.56 7.58
C SER A 399 24.09 -20.03 7.62
N ASP A 400 22.96 -19.48 7.19
CA ASP A 400 22.82 -18.06 6.91
C ASP A 400 22.16 -17.35 8.11
N ILE A 401 22.54 -16.09 8.32
CA ILE A 401 21.87 -15.17 9.25
C ILE A 401 20.85 -14.37 8.44
N PRO A 402 19.53 -14.62 8.59
CA PRO A 402 18.53 -13.90 7.83
C PRO A 402 18.33 -12.48 8.35
N GLU A 403 17.88 -11.58 7.47
CA GLU A 403 17.50 -10.21 7.80
C GLU A 403 16.27 -10.17 8.71
N GLY A 404 16.21 -9.14 9.56
CA GLY A 404 15.14 -8.95 10.56
C GLY A 404 15.49 -9.43 11.97
N GLN A 405 16.75 -9.78 12.25
CA GLN A 405 17.21 -10.20 13.59
C GLN A 405 16.85 -9.18 14.67
N GLY A 406 17.05 -7.89 14.38
CA GLY A 406 16.73 -6.79 15.30
C GLY A 406 15.25 -6.78 15.66
N SER A 407 14.38 -6.75 14.65
CA SER A 407 12.92 -6.73 14.84
C SER A 407 12.40 -7.95 15.59
N VAL A 408 12.90 -9.16 15.30
CA VAL A 408 12.49 -10.37 16.02
C VAL A 408 13.02 -10.36 17.45
N SER A 409 14.25 -9.90 17.67
CA SER A 409 14.87 -9.85 19.01
C SER A 409 14.20 -8.80 19.90
N GLU A 410 13.89 -7.63 19.35
CA GLU A 410 13.15 -6.57 20.02
C GLU A 410 11.74 -7.06 20.41
N LEU A 411 11.00 -7.65 19.46
CA LEU A 411 9.66 -8.17 19.72
C LEU A 411 9.68 -9.30 20.77
N LEU A 412 10.70 -10.16 20.76
CA LEU A 412 10.89 -11.18 21.79
C LEU A 412 11.17 -10.57 23.16
N ALA A 413 12.05 -9.55 23.23
CA ALA A 413 12.30 -8.82 24.46
C ALA A 413 11.03 -8.16 25.01
N GLU A 414 10.27 -7.46 24.18
CA GLU A 414 8.98 -6.86 24.57
C GLU A 414 7.99 -7.89 25.12
N CYS A 415 7.93 -9.10 24.54
CA CYS A 415 7.06 -10.14 25.07
C CYS A 415 7.55 -10.67 26.43
N PHE A 416 8.86 -10.77 26.65
CA PHE A 416 9.42 -11.10 27.95
C PHE A 416 9.08 -10.02 28.99
N ASP A 417 9.23 -8.74 28.63
CA ASP A 417 8.91 -7.61 29.50
C ASP A 417 7.42 -7.60 29.88
N LEU A 418 6.52 -7.76 28.90
CA LEU A 418 5.07 -7.85 29.15
C LEU A 418 4.71 -9.03 30.08
N ASN A 419 5.33 -10.18 29.87
CA ASN A 419 5.10 -11.37 30.69
C ASN A 419 5.67 -11.18 32.11
N TYR A 420 6.79 -10.46 32.26
CA TYR A 420 7.38 -10.13 33.55
C TYR A 420 6.52 -9.12 34.33
N ASP A 421 6.04 -8.06 33.68
CA ASP A 421 5.08 -7.11 34.27
C ASP A 421 3.84 -7.80 34.84
N LEU A 422 3.24 -8.69 34.04
CA LEU A 422 2.06 -9.47 34.44
C LEU A 422 2.36 -10.38 35.64
N ARG A 423 3.57 -10.95 35.67
CA ARG A 423 4.00 -11.80 36.78
C ARG A 423 4.15 -11.01 38.07
N LEU A 424 4.79 -9.84 38.02
CA LEU A 424 4.91 -8.96 39.20
C LEU A 424 3.53 -8.56 39.74
N ALA A 425 2.61 -8.18 38.86
CA ALA A 425 1.25 -7.84 39.26
C ALA A 425 0.51 -9.02 39.91
N ALA A 426 0.72 -10.25 39.42
CA ALA A 426 0.14 -11.45 40.01
C ALA A 426 0.75 -11.77 41.39
N GLU A 427 2.07 -11.64 41.54
CA GLU A 427 2.76 -11.83 42.83
C GLU A 427 2.27 -10.80 43.88
N GLU A 428 2.06 -9.55 43.49
CA GLU A 428 1.48 -8.51 44.37
C GLU A 428 0.04 -8.81 44.80
N LEU A 429 -0.79 -9.36 43.89
CA LEU A 429 -2.16 -9.76 44.19
C LEU A 429 -2.18 -10.94 45.18
N GLU A 430 -1.40 -11.99 44.92
CA GLU A 430 -1.27 -13.15 45.82
C GLU A 430 -0.82 -12.72 47.23
N GLU A 431 0.17 -11.82 47.33
CA GLU A 431 0.62 -11.27 48.61
C GLU A 431 -0.44 -10.43 49.34
N SER A 432 -1.31 -9.74 48.60
CA SER A 432 -2.38 -8.92 49.18
C SER A 432 -3.55 -9.76 49.70
N GLU A 433 -3.84 -10.88 49.04
CA GLU A 433 -4.84 -11.86 49.48
C GLU A 433 -4.37 -12.59 50.75
N ASP A 434 -3.09 -12.97 50.83
CA ASP A 434 -2.50 -13.62 52.01
C ASP A 434 -2.43 -12.69 53.24
N LYS A 435 -2.44 -11.36 53.06
CA LYS A 435 -2.40 -10.35 54.14
C LYS A 435 -3.79 -9.90 54.61
N SER A 436 -4.89 -10.41 54.04
CA SER A 436 -6.25 -10.07 54.46
C SER A 436 -6.64 -10.84 55.74
N PRO A 437 -6.98 -10.16 56.87
CA PRO A 437 -7.29 -10.85 58.12
C PRO A 437 -8.62 -11.61 57.98
N ALA A 438 -8.62 -12.88 58.41
CA ALA A 438 -9.84 -13.69 58.51
C ALA A 438 -10.94 -12.91 59.27
N PRO A 439 -12.22 -12.96 58.80
CA PRO A 439 -13.29 -12.24 59.47
C PRO A 439 -13.40 -12.73 60.91
N GLN A 440 -13.23 -11.82 61.87
CA GLN A 440 -13.50 -12.10 63.27
C GLN A 440 -14.97 -12.54 63.38
N THR A 441 -15.18 -13.80 63.68
CA THR A 441 -16.49 -14.33 64.06
C THR A 441 -16.99 -13.56 65.28
N ALA A 442 -17.97 -12.68 65.07
CA ALA A 442 -18.69 -12.02 66.15
C ALA A 442 -19.51 -13.07 66.91
N THR A 443 -19.16 -13.32 68.17
CA THR A 443 -19.99 -14.03 69.15
C THR A 443 -21.07 -13.14 69.72
#